data_AF-A0A0S8GWQ6-F1
#
_entry.id   AF-A0A0S8GWQ6-F1
#
_cell.length_a   1.000
_cell.length_b   1.000
_cell.length_c   1.000
_cell.angle_alpha   90.00
_cell.angle_beta   90.00
_cell.angle_gamma   90.00
#
_symmetry.space_group_name_H-M   'P 1'
#
loop_
_entity.id
_entity.type
_entity.pdbx_description
1 polymer ?
#
loop_
_entity_poly.entity_id
_entity_poly.type
_entity_poly.pdbx_seq_one_letter_code
_entity_poly.pdbx_strand_id
1 'polypeptide(L)'
;MENVAQKIRECTKCPLYQTRTNAVPGEGHPDARLVFVGEAPGADEDAQGRPFVGRAGKLLTNIIEAMGLKRADVFIGNILKCRPPGNRYPSVSEIAACIDHLYEQLDIIEPEIIVALGAYAARTL
;
A
#
# COMPACT_ATOMS: atom_id res chain seq x y z
N MET A 1 13.36 5.28 1.05
CA MET A 1 12.07 5.11 0.34
C MET A 1 12.17 4.94 -1.17
N GLU A 2 12.83 5.83 -1.94
CA GLU A 2 12.83 5.72 -3.41
C GLU A 2 13.41 4.40 -3.95
N ASN A 3 14.49 3.89 -3.35
CA ASN A 3 15.06 2.59 -3.74
C ASN A 3 14.04 1.45 -3.59
N VAL A 4 13.25 1.44 -2.51
CA VAL A 4 12.21 0.42 -2.29
C VAL A 4 11.07 0.59 -3.31
N ALA A 5 10.69 1.84 -3.61
CA ALA A 5 9.68 2.12 -4.63
C ALA A 5 10.12 1.61 -6.01
N GLN A 6 11.38 1.79 -6.38
CA GLN A 6 11.91 1.29 -7.65
C GLN A 6 11.92 -0.25 -7.68
N LYS A 7 12.40 -0.90 -6.61
CA LYS A 7 12.34 -2.37 -6.47
C LYS A 7 10.91 -2.89 -6.66
N ILE A 8 9.91 -2.20 -6.10
CA ILE A 8 8.50 -2.59 -6.24
C ILE A 8 8.01 -2.44 -7.68
N ARG A 9 8.34 -1.32 -8.35
CA ARG A 9 7.94 -1.07 -9.74
C ARG A 9 8.44 -2.15 -10.71
N GLU A 10 9.64 -2.67 -10.45
CA GLU A 10 10.29 -3.70 -11.27
C GLU A 10 10.00 -5.14 -10.79
N CYS A 11 9.32 -5.31 -9.66
CA CYS A 11 9.14 -6.61 -9.01
C CYS A 11 8.35 -7.60 -9.88
N THR A 12 8.86 -8.84 -9.98
CA THR A 12 8.25 -9.97 -10.70
C THR A 12 8.06 -11.21 -9.83
N LYS A 13 8.13 -11.07 -8.49
CA LYS A 13 8.11 -12.20 -7.53
C LYS A 13 6.80 -13.00 -7.47
N CYS A 14 5.69 -12.48 -8.00
CA CYS A 14 4.41 -13.20 -8.05
C CYS A 14 3.61 -12.87 -9.32
N PRO A 15 2.67 -13.73 -9.76
CA PRO A 15 1.97 -13.57 -11.05
C PRO A 15 1.26 -12.23 -11.27
N LEU A 16 0.97 -11.46 -10.21
CA LEU A 16 0.32 -10.15 -10.32
C LEU A 16 1.11 -9.13 -11.14
N TYR A 17 2.42 -9.31 -11.33
CA TYR A 17 3.21 -8.43 -12.21
C TYR A 17 2.73 -8.49 -13.67
N GLN A 18 2.11 -9.60 -14.09
CA GLN A 18 1.69 -9.82 -15.47
C GLN A 18 0.42 -9.05 -15.84
N THR A 19 -0.39 -8.69 -14.83
CA THR A 19 -1.73 -8.11 -15.04
C THR A 19 -1.87 -6.68 -14.56
N ARG A 20 -0.90 -6.16 -13.78
CA ARG A 20 -0.91 -4.76 -13.32
C ARG A 20 -0.65 -3.80 -14.48
N THR A 21 -1.29 -2.64 -14.45
CA THR A 21 -0.90 -1.50 -15.28
C THR A 21 0.29 -0.80 -14.63
N ASN A 22 0.18 -0.49 -13.33
CA ASN A 22 1.26 0.07 -12.53
C ASN A 22 1.35 -0.66 -11.20
N ALA A 23 2.57 -0.90 -10.73
CA ALA A 23 2.75 -1.22 -9.32
C ALA A 23 2.44 0.03 -8.48
N VAL A 24 2.02 -0.20 -7.23
CA VAL A 24 1.67 0.85 -6.28
C VAL A 24 2.54 0.68 -5.03
N PRO A 25 3.73 1.30 -4.99
CA PRO A 25 4.64 1.18 -3.85
C PRO A 25 4.04 1.66 -2.52
N GLY A 26 3.21 2.69 -2.58
CA GLY A 26 2.83 3.49 -1.42
C GLY A 26 3.33 4.92 -1.60
N GLU A 27 2.77 5.86 -0.85
CA GLU A 27 3.14 7.28 -0.90
C GLU A 27 3.00 7.91 0.49
N GLY A 28 3.79 8.94 0.77
CA GLY A 28 3.72 9.69 2.02
C GLY A 28 5.07 10.18 2.54
N HIS A 29 5.08 10.66 3.78
CA HIS A 29 6.29 11.11 4.45
C HIS A 29 7.23 9.92 4.75
N PRO A 30 8.55 10.02 4.47
CA PRO A 30 9.49 8.95 4.80
C PRO A 30 9.69 8.77 6.30
N ASP A 31 9.47 9.81 7.11
CA ASP A 31 9.53 9.77 8.59
C ASP A 31 8.12 9.84 9.21
N ALA A 32 7.11 9.26 8.55
CA ALA A 32 5.73 9.31 9.02
C ALA A 32 5.56 8.59 10.36
N ARG A 33 5.08 9.31 11.39
CA ARG A 33 4.74 8.69 12.69
C ARG A 33 3.52 7.77 12.62
N LEU A 34 2.66 7.97 11.61
CA LEU A 34 1.43 7.23 11.38
C LEU A 34 1.42 6.62 9.98
N VAL A 35 1.18 5.31 9.91
CA VAL A 35 1.13 4.55 8.65
C VAL A 35 -0.23 3.87 8.49
N PHE A 36 -0.83 3.99 7.31
CA PHE A 36 -2.05 3.28 6.93
C PHE A 36 -1.71 2.16 5.96
N VAL A 37 -2.15 0.93 6.27
CA VAL A 37 -1.92 -0.26 5.43
C VAL A 37 -3.24 -0.90 5.05
N GLY A 38 -3.54 -0.94 3.75
CA GLY A 38 -4.67 -1.69 3.20
C GLY A 38 -4.30 -3.05 2.61
N GLU A 39 -5.25 -3.63 1.89
CA GLU A 39 -5.15 -4.96 1.28
C GLU A 39 -4.35 -4.94 -0.03
N ALA A 40 -4.87 -4.26 -1.06
CA ALA A 40 -4.27 -4.24 -2.38
C ALA A 40 -4.75 -3.02 -3.19
N PRO A 41 -4.05 -2.66 -4.28
CA PRO A 41 -4.52 -1.65 -5.23
C PRO A 41 -5.85 -2.06 -5.88
N GLY A 42 -6.77 -1.11 -6.02
CA GLY A 42 -7.94 -1.23 -6.87
C GLY A 42 -7.65 -0.77 -8.31
N ALA A 43 -8.71 -0.61 -9.09
CA ALA A 43 -8.59 -0.21 -10.50
C ALA A 43 -8.01 1.21 -10.68
N ASP A 44 -8.48 2.17 -9.87
CA ASP A 44 -8.01 3.55 -9.94
C ASP A 44 -6.55 3.67 -9.49
N GLU A 45 -6.17 2.90 -8.47
CA GLU A 45 -4.81 2.83 -7.95
C GLU A 45 -3.85 2.21 -8.96
N ASP A 46 -4.23 1.10 -9.59
CA ASP A 46 -3.45 0.43 -10.65
C ASP A 46 -3.27 1.34 -11.87
N ALA A 47 -4.31 2.08 -12.26
CA ALA A 47 -4.22 3.02 -13.38
C ALA A 47 -3.28 4.19 -13.10
N GLN A 48 -3.19 4.65 -11.84
CA GLN A 48 -2.42 5.85 -11.47
C GLN A 48 -1.06 5.55 -10.82
N GLY A 49 -0.80 4.30 -10.40
CA GLY A 49 0.40 3.94 -9.64
C GLY A 49 0.42 4.51 -8.21
N ARG A 50 -0.73 4.94 -7.68
CA ARG A 50 -0.85 5.66 -6.40
C ARG A 50 -1.84 4.95 -5.47
N PRO A 51 -1.55 4.83 -4.17
CA PRO A 51 -2.42 4.11 -3.23
C PRO A 51 -3.67 4.94 -2.90
N PHE A 52 -4.82 4.30 -2.64
CA PHE A 52 -6.00 4.97 -2.10
C PHE A 52 -6.37 6.28 -2.83
N VAL A 53 -6.60 6.22 -4.15
CA VAL A 53 -7.03 7.36 -4.98
C VAL A 53 -8.47 7.23 -5.47
N GLY A 54 -9.04 6.02 -5.43
CA GLY A 54 -10.45 5.76 -5.72
C GLY A 54 -11.39 6.24 -4.61
N ARG A 55 -12.65 5.79 -4.65
CA ARG A 55 -13.70 6.22 -3.69
C ARG A 55 -13.33 5.97 -2.23
N ALA A 56 -12.82 4.79 -1.91
CA ALA A 56 -12.38 4.45 -0.54
C ALA A 56 -11.18 5.31 -0.12
N GLY A 57 -10.31 5.64 -1.06
CA GLY A 57 -9.17 6.52 -0.84
C GLY A 57 -9.53 7.95 -0.52
N LYS A 58 -10.56 8.50 -1.19
CA LYS A 58 -11.11 9.83 -0.86
C LYS A 58 -11.67 9.87 0.55
N LEU A 59 -12.38 8.81 0.97
CA LEU A 59 -12.86 8.71 2.35
C LEU A 59 -11.71 8.65 3.36
N LEU A 60 -10.66 7.86 3.09
CA LEU A 60 -9.47 7.81 3.93
C LEU A 60 -8.81 9.20 4.06
N THR A 61 -8.67 9.92 2.94
CA THR A 61 -8.14 11.29 2.96
C THR A 61 -8.97 12.21 3.86
N ASN A 62 -10.30 12.18 3.75
CA ASN A 62 -11.18 12.97 4.61
C ASN A 62 -11.03 12.63 6.10
N ILE A 63 -10.82 11.34 6.43
CA ILE A 63 -10.58 10.89 7.81
C ILE A 63 -9.25 11.44 8.33
N ILE A 64 -8.18 11.36 7.53
CA ILE A 64 -6.85 11.91 7.88
C ILE A 64 -6.95 13.43 8.13
N GLU A 65 -7.66 14.15 7.25
CA GLU A 65 -7.87 15.59 7.39
C GLU A 65 -8.70 15.93 8.64
N ALA A 66 -9.72 15.14 8.96
CA ALA A 66 -10.51 15.32 10.18
C ALA A 66 -9.70 15.06 11.47
N MET A 67 -8.61 14.30 11.40
CA MET A 67 -7.64 14.14 12.49
C MET A 67 -6.68 15.33 12.62
N GLY A 68 -6.78 16.35 11.74
CA GLY A 68 -5.88 17.50 11.71
C GLY A 68 -4.55 17.24 11.01
N LEU A 69 -4.44 16.14 10.25
CA LEU A 69 -3.24 15.76 9.50
C LEU A 69 -3.46 15.98 8.00
N LYS A 70 -2.37 16.15 7.25
CA LYS A 70 -2.41 16.08 5.79
C LYS A 70 -2.04 14.68 5.35
N ARG A 71 -2.53 14.28 4.17
CA ARG A 71 -2.13 13.03 3.52
C ARG A 71 -0.60 12.93 3.32
N ALA A 72 0.08 14.07 3.14
CA ALA A 72 1.53 14.13 3.01
C ALA A 72 2.29 13.95 4.33
N ASP A 73 1.63 14.06 5.49
CA ASP A 73 2.23 13.91 6.82
C ASP A 73 2.28 12.44 7.28
N VAL A 74 1.57 11.56 6.58
CA VAL A 74 1.44 10.13 6.89
C VAL A 74 2.00 9.29 5.75
N PHE A 75 2.18 7.99 5.96
CA PHE A 75 2.46 7.05 4.87
C PHE A 75 1.27 6.13 4.62
N ILE A 76 0.95 5.89 3.34
CA ILE A 76 -0.16 5.04 2.93
C ILE A 76 0.36 3.98 1.97
N GLY A 77 0.08 2.72 2.28
CA GLY A 77 0.45 1.57 1.47
C GLY A 77 -0.54 0.42 1.57
N ASN A 78 -0.19 -0.69 0.94
CA ASN A 78 -0.94 -1.95 0.98
C ASN A 78 0.01 -3.12 1.22
N ILE A 79 -0.52 -4.25 1.71
CA ILE A 79 0.24 -5.51 1.81
C ILE A 79 0.64 -6.04 0.43
N LEU A 80 -0.26 -5.97 -0.56
CA LEU A 80 0.09 -6.19 -1.97
C LEU A 80 0.41 -4.87 -2.66
N LYS A 81 1.41 -4.88 -3.55
CA LYS A 81 1.79 -3.72 -4.36
C LYS A 81 1.23 -3.75 -5.79
N CYS A 82 0.44 -4.77 -6.12
CA CYS A 82 -0.13 -4.98 -7.45
C CYS A 82 -1.61 -5.34 -7.30
N ARG A 83 -2.45 -4.87 -8.23
CA ARG A 83 -3.89 -5.18 -8.25
C ARG A 83 -4.14 -6.65 -8.61
N PRO A 84 -4.86 -7.42 -7.79
CA PRO A 84 -5.37 -8.74 -8.18
C PRO A 84 -6.40 -8.64 -9.33
N PRO A 85 -6.37 -9.55 -10.32
CA PRO A 85 -7.34 -9.56 -11.41
C PRO A 85 -8.78 -9.55 -10.91
N GLY A 86 -9.61 -8.66 -11.46
CA GLY A 86 -11.01 -8.52 -11.04
C GLY A 86 -11.21 -7.99 -9.62
N ASN A 87 -10.18 -7.40 -8.99
CA ASN A 87 -10.21 -6.99 -7.58
C ASN A 87 -10.56 -8.15 -6.63
N ARG A 88 -10.18 -9.39 -6.98
CA ARG A 88 -10.33 -10.53 -6.06
C ARG A 88 -9.46 -10.35 -4.82
N TYR A 89 -9.74 -11.12 -3.79
CA TYR A 89 -8.89 -11.15 -2.61
C TYR A 89 -7.47 -11.69 -2.91
N PRO A 90 -6.46 -11.23 -2.16
CA PRO A 90 -5.11 -11.77 -2.17
C PRO A 90 -5.08 -13.26 -1.83
N SER A 91 -4.22 -14.02 -2.50
CA SER A 91 -3.87 -15.36 -2.03
C SER A 91 -2.77 -15.31 -0.97
N VAL A 92 -2.66 -16.36 -0.16
CA VAL A 92 -1.58 -16.49 0.85
C VAL A 92 -0.20 -16.41 0.20
N SER A 93 -0.03 -17.04 -0.97
CA SER A 93 1.25 -17.01 -1.71
C SER A 93 1.59 -15.63 -2.26
N GLU A 94 0.58 -14.86 -2.69
CA GLU A 94 0.78 -13.48 -3.16
C GLU A 94 1.20 -12.56 -2.01
N ILE A 95 0.56 -12.69 -0.84
CA ILE A 95 0.94 -11.95 0.36
C ILE A 95 2.38 -12.31 0.74
N ALA A 96 2.69 -13.60 0.87
CA ALA A 96 4.03 -14.06 1.24
C ALA A 96 5.13 -13.56 0.28
N ALA A 97 4.83 -13.46 -1.02
CA ALA A 97 5.79 -12.97 -2.01
C ALA A 97 5.97 -11.44 -2.02
N CYS A 98 5.02 -10.68 -1.47
CA CYS A 98 4.99 -9.22 -1.57
C CYS A 98 5.26 -8.50 -0.23
N ILE A 99 4.98 -9.16 0.90
CA ILE A 99 4.96 -8.52 2.22
C ILE A 99 6.32 -7.96 2.65
N ASP A 100 7.43 -8.57 2.22
CA ASP A 100 8.78 -8.09 2.51
C ASP A 100 8.99 -6.63 2.04
N HIS A 101 8.31 -6.20 0.97
CA HIS A 101 8.36 -4.81 0.54
C HIS A 101 7.70 -3.87 1.54
N LEU A 102 6.63 -4.29 2.21
CA LEU A 102 6.01 -3.49 3.25
C LEU A 102 6.90 -3.47 4.51
N TYR A 103 7.47 -4.60 4.91
CA TYR A 103 8.38 -4.62 6.06
C TYR A 103 9.62 -3.75 5.80
N GLU A 104 10.23 -3.81 4.62
CA GLU A 104 11.34 -2.90 4.25
C GLU A 104 10.91 -1.42 4.30
N GLN A 105 9.65 -1.10 3.97
CA GLN A 105 9.13 0.27 4.14
C GLN A 105 8.97 0.65 5.61
N LEU A 106 8.42 -0.25 6.43
CA LEU A 106 8.19 -0.01 7.85
C LEU A 106 9.51 0.11 8.62
N ASP A 107 10.53 -0.69 8.26
CA ASP A 107 11.88 -0.62 8.83
C ASP A 107 12.58 0.71 8.51
N ILE A 108 12.25 1.33 7.37
CA ILE A 108 12.79 2.65 6.99
C ILE A 108 12.01 3.77 7.69
N ILE A 109 10.69 3.65 7.78
CA ILE A 109 9.81 4.70 8.32
C ILE A 109 9.86 4.73 9.85
N GLU A 110 10.07 3.57 10.49
CA GLU A 110 10.03 3.37 11.94
C GLU A 110 8.81 4.06 12.60
N PRO A 111 7.57 3.77 12.16
CA PRO A 111 6.40 4.51 12.61
C PRO A 111 6.03 4.16 14.05
N GLU A 112 5.43 5.12 14.76
CA GLU A 112 4.90 4.90 16.10
C GLU A 112 3.58 4.11 16.06
N ILE A 113 2.77 4.31 15.01
CA ILE A 113 1.45 3.69 14.86
C ILE A 113 1.25 3.19 13.44
N ILE A 114 0.78 1.94 13.33
CA ILE A 114 0.29 1.35 12.08
C ILE A 114 -1.21 1.09 12.21
N VAL A 115 -1.99 1.61 11.26
CA VAL A 115 -3.43 1.41 11.14
C VAL A 115 -3.70 0.41 10.03
N ALA A 116 -4.09 -0.80 10.41
CA ALA A 116 -4.48 -1.85 9.47
C ALA A 116 -5.94 -1.65 9.00
N LEU A 117 -6.10 -1.37 7.71
CA LEU A 117 -7.39 -1.11 7.07
C LEU A 117 -7.95 -2.38 6.44
N GLY A 118 -8.72 -3.14 7.23
CA GLY A 118 -9.41 -4.35 6.80
C GLY A 118 -8.76 -5.65 7.28
N ALA A 119 -9.47 -6.76 7.09
CA ALA A 119 -9.12 -8.04 7.70
C ALA A 119 -7.78 -8.62 7.21
N TYR A 120 -7.44 -8.45 5.94
CA TYR A 120 -6.18 -8.98 5.39
C TYR A 120 -4.97 -8.22 5.94
N ALA A 121 -5.02 -6.88 5.98
CA ALA A 121 -3.96 -6.09 6.60
C ALA A 121 -3.82 -6.45 8.08
N ALA A 122 -4.93 -6.52 8.83
CA ALA A 122 -4.93 -6.80 10.26
C ALA A 122 -4.50 -8.22 10.66
N ARG A 123 -4.56 -9.19 9.73
CA ARG A 123 -4.08 -10.57 9.96
C ARG A 123 -2.63 -10.77 9.52
N THR A 124 -2.12 -9.88 8.68
CA THR A 124 -0.78 -9.98 8.11
C THR A 124 0.26 -9.24 8.96
N LEU A 125 -0.14 -8.09 9.51
CA LEU A 125 0.63 -7.30 10.47
C LEU A 125 0.46 -7.86 11.88
#